data_AF-A0A226CWH5-F1
#
_entry.id   AF-A0A226CWH5-F1
#
_cell.length_a   1.000
_cell.length_b   1.000
_cell.length_c   1.000
_cell.angle_alpha   90.00
_cell.angle_beta   90.00
_cell.angle_gamma   90.00
#
_symmetry.space_group_name_H-M   'P 1'
#
loop_
_entity.id
_entity.type
_entity.pdbx_description
1 polymer ?
#
loop_
_entity_poly.entity_id
_entity_poly.type
_entity_poly.pdbx_seq_one_letter_code
_entity_poly.pdbx_strand_id
1 'polypeptide(L)'
;MFHGGTNFGFTAGGGDVGDIGAPDAYAVADITSYDYDAPLTEAGDYTVKYEFAAELISQYENPKLRRPLRPIQSQKTAYPTLQLQRYLNYTDIIMEIPSSHKILQDKPVSMELLPINNGNGQTFGYIIYRKVANFSPGDRYKVSRPKDLAELLIDGELVDTGFTNAQPQYWFNDIHDIALNVSSGEHTIDLFVDVIARTNWGGRWEHFNQQKGLPEITGSKIEINNIEIQGVEIIALEFTQAWVNGLENWKTVEDDPAALKGPCLVQSSFTIPTTPTDTFLNMSGWHKGVVFVNGFNVGRYWKVGPQQNLYVPAPLLNTGINTIIVFEQFEPSDSIVFSNIPNLGPPFLP
;
A
#
# COMPACT_ATOMS: atom_id res chain seq x y z
N MET A 1 -8.30 12.35 18.96
CA MET A 1 -7.70 11.26 19.76
C MET A 1 -6.90 11.84 20.92
N PHE A 2 -6.70 11.09 22.02
CA PHE A 2 -5.69 11.45 23.04
C PHE A 2 -4.29 10.97 22.64
N HIS A 3 -4.24 9.75 22.11
CA HIS A 3 -3.13 9.17 21.35
C HIS A 3 -3.78 8.46 20.18
N GLY A 4 -3.37 8.78 18.95
CA GLY A 4 -3.95 8.19 17.76
C GLY A 4 -3.19 6.94 17.29
N GLY A 5 -1.88 7.05 17.09
CA GLY A 5 -1.01 5.91 16.76
C GLY A 5 -0.85 5.70 15.26
N THR A 6 -0.95 4.45 14.81
CA THR A 6 -0.64 4.03 13.43
C THR A 6 -1.68 3.04 12.90
N ASN A 7 -2.11 3.24 11.66
CA ASN A 7 -2.89 2.28 10.87
C ASN A 7 -1.95 1.28 10.18
N PHE A 8 -1.45 0.29 10.93
CA PHE A 8 -0.51 -0.71 10.39
C PHE A 8 -1.13 -1.56 9.26
N GLY A 9 -0.28 -2.08 8.38
CA GLY A 9 -0.69 -2.91 7.26
C GLY A 9 -1.67 -2.19 6.32
N PHE A 10 -2.78 -2.85 6.05
CA PHE A 10 -3.84 -2.37 5.15
C PHE A 10 -5.10 -1.94 5.91
N THR A 11 -4.95 -1.53 7.17
CA THR A 11 -6.09 -1.26 8.07
C THR A 11 -6.64 0.15 7.99
N ALA A 12 -5.94 1.06 7.31
CA ALA A 12 -6.43 2.40 7.06
C ALA A 12 -7.79 2.34 6.36
N GLY A 13 -8.74 3.11 6.88
CA GLY A 13 -10.01 3.30 6.20
C GLY A 13 -9.92 4.46 5.22
N GLY A 14 -11.07 5.04 4.92
CA GLY A 14 -11.14 6.15 3.99
C GLY A 14 -12.57 6.61 3.80
N GLY A 15 -12.75 7.48 2.83
CA GLY A 15 -14.05 7.98 2.41
C GLY A 15 -14.15 8.07 0.89
N ASP A 16 -15.35 7.92 0.37
CA ASP A 16 -15.68 8.40 -0.96
C ASP A 16 -16.03 9.89 -0.85
N VAL A 17 -15.21 10.77 -1.42
CA VAL A 17 -15.44 12.22 -1.46
C VAL A 17 -16.06 12.56 -2.82
N GLY A 18 -17.21 13.24 -2.83
CA GLY A 18 -17.99 13.57 -4.03
C GLY A 18 -19.34 12.82 -4.11
N ASP A 19 -20.24 13.23 -5.00
CA ASP A 19 -21.48 12.50 -5.26
C ASP A 19 -21.18 11.24 -6.10
N ILE A 20 -21.69 10.06 -5.71
CA ILE A 20 -21.54 8.83 -6.52
C ILE A 20 -22.01 9.08 -7.95
N GLY A 21 -21.10 8.96 -8.92
CA GLY A 21 -21.36 9.17 -10.35
C GLY A 21 -21.05 10.59 -10.85
N ALA A 22 -20.59 11.49 -9.99
CA ALA A 22 -20.04 12.78 -10.39
C ALA A 22 -18.55 12.66 -10.77
N PRO A 23 -18.02 13.53 -11.64
CA PRO A 23 -16.62 13.49 -12.10
C PRO A 23 -15.60 13.71 -10.98
N ASP A 24 -16.03 14.25 -9.84
CA ASP A 24 -15.24 14.58 -8.66
C ASP A 24 -15.38 13.54 -7.54
N ALA A 25 -16.04 12.40 -7.79
CA ALA A 25 -16.07 11.30 -6.85
C ALA A 25 -14.70 10.61 -6.81
N TYR A 26 -13.92 10.75 -5.74
CA TYR A 26 -12.66 10.02 -5.54
C TYR A 26 -12.57 9.35 -4.16
N ALA A 27 -11.99 8.15 -4.14
CA ALA A 27 -11.71 7.43 -2.91
C ALA A 27 -10.49 8.06 -2.25
N VAL A 28 -10.66 8.55 -1.04
CA VAL A 28 -9.59 9.07 -0.21
C VAL A 28 -9.29 8.01 0.84
N ALA A 29 -8.10 7.44 0.78
CA ALA A 29 -7.60 6.63 1.89
C ALA A 29 -7.06 7.54 2.99
N ASP A 30 -7.38 7.21 4.24
CA ASP A 30 -6.61 7.72 5.36
C ASP A 30 -5.16 7.23 5.23
N ILE A 31 -4.20 8.05 5.65
CA ILE A 31 -2.78 7.67 5.61
C ILE A 31 -2.44 6.66 6.72
N THR A 32 -1.26 6.06 6.63
CA THR A 32 -0.79 5.08 7.62
C THR A 32 -0.56 5.72 8.99
N SER A 33 -0.01 6.93 9.05
CA SER A 33 0.09 7.66 10.32
C SER A 33 -1.31 8.05 10.80
N TYR A 34 -1.62 7.70 12.04
CA TYR A 34 -2.82 8.17 12.73
C TYR A 34 -2.42 9.08 13.89
N ASP A 35 -1.35 9.88 13.74
CA ASP A 35 -0.87 10.86 14.72
C ASP A 35 -2.01 11.75 15.23
N TYR A 36 -2.91 12.13 14.33
CA TYR A 36 -4.14 12.87 14.60
C TYR A 36 -3.92 14.30 15.12
N ASP A 37 -2.68 14.80 15.15
CA ASP A 37 -2.31 15.98 15.94
C ASP A 37 -2.85 15.83 17.38
N ALA A 38 -2.70 14.62 17.94
CA ALA A 38 -3.19 14.31 19.27
C ALA A 38 -2.26 14.88 20.37
N PRO A 39 -2.71 14.95 21.63
CA PRO A 39 -1.83 15.25 22.77
C PRO A 39 -0.55 14.39 22.80
N LEU A 40 -0.64 13.11 22.43
CA LEU A 40 0.51 12.24 22.22
C LEU A 40 0.71 11.98 20.73
N THR A 41 1.95 12.11 20.24
CA THR A 41 2.28 11.83 18.84
C THR A 41 2.00 10.37 18.46
N GLU A 42 2.09 10.04 17.17
CA GLU A 42 2.08 8.66 16.66
C GLU A 42 3.02 7.73 17.44
N ALA A 43 4.21 8.23 17.81
CA ALA A 43 5.21 7.45 18.54
C ALA A 43 5.14 7.66 20.08
N GLY A 44 4.04 8.23 20.58
CA GLY A 44 3.75 8.37 22.01
C GLY A 44 4.44 9.54 22.71
N ASP A 45 5.01 10.48 21.96
CA ASP A 45 5.74 11.61 22.54
C ASP A 45 4.78 12.66 23.13
N TYR A 46 5.18 13.27 24.24
CA TYR A 46 4.43 14.37 24.83
C TYR A 46 4.54 15.62 23.96
N THR A 47 3.40 16.18 23.58
CA THR A 47 3.34 17.44 22.84
C THR A 47 3.04 18.62 23.76
N VAL A 48 3.18 19.84 23.21
CA VAL A 48 2.70 21.06 23.87
C VAL A 48 1.20 20.98 24.20
N LYS A 49 0.41 20.30 23.36
CA LYS A 49 -1.04 20.08 23.58
C LYS A 49 -1.30 19.18 24.79
N TYR A 50 -0.45 18.16 25.01
CA TYR A 50 -0.51 17.36 26.24
C TYR A 50 -0.21 18.20 27.48
N GLU A 51 0.82 19.03 27.44
CA GLU A 51 1.17 19.89 28.59
C GLU A 51 0.02 20.82 28.97
N PHE A 52 -0.55 21.53 27.98
CA PHE A 52 -1.68 22.42 28.22
C PHE A 52 -2.91 21.68 28.74
N ALA A 53 -3.24 20.50 28.19
CA ALA A 53 -4.36 19.70 28.68
C ALA A 53 -4.13 19.24 30.14
N ALA A 54 -2.92 18.79 30.47
CA ALA A 54 -2.58 18.33 31.82
C ALA A 54 -2.61 19.48 32.86
N GLU A 55 -2.21 20.68 32.46
CA GLU A 55 -2.31 21.90 33.26
C GLU A 55 -3.77 22.30 33.46
N LEU A 56 -4.57 22.39 32.38
CA LEU A 56 -5.97 22.78 32.45
C LEU A 56 -6.77 21.83 33.36
N ILE A 57 -6.62 20.52 33.18
CA ILE A 57 -7.29 19.51 34.03
C ILE A 57 -6.89 19.69 35.50
N SER A 58 -5.63 20.07 35.78
CA SER A 58 -5.16 20.29 37.15
C SER A 58 -5.88 21.41 37.90
N GLN A 59 -6.36 22.42 37.17
CA GLN A 59 -7.05 23.58 37.74
C GLN A 59 -8.45 23.21 38.26
N TYR A 60 -9.12 22.24 37.62
CA TYR A 60 -10.48 21.81 37.95
C TYR A 60 -10.54 20.53 38.80
N GLU A 61 -9.40 19.90 39.05
CA GLU A 61 -9.29 18.64 39.79
C GLU A 61 -9.66 18.81 41.28
N ASN A 62 -10.80 18.25 41.69
CA ASN A 62 -11.29 18.20 43.07
C ASN A 62 -12.02 16.86 43.35
N PRO A 63 -11.51 15.97 44.24
CA PRO A 63 -10.29 16.14 45.03
C PRO A 63 -9.01 16.08 44.15
N LYS A 64 -7.91 16.63 44.65
CA LYS A 64 -6.60 16.49 43.99
C LYS A 64 -6.21 15.01 43.91
N LEU A 65 -6.01 14.48 42.70
CA LEU A 65 -5.55 13.10 42.52
C LEU A 65 -4.02 13.05 42.58
N ARG A 66 -3.49 11.89 42.98
CA ARG A 66 -2.06 11.62 42.93
C ARG A 66 -1.62 11.47 41.48
N ARG A 67 -0.63 12.26 41.05
CA ARG A 67 -0.02 12.14 39.72
C ARG A 67 1.27 11.30 39.81
N PRO A 68 1.37 10.18 39.09
CA PRO A 68 2.63 9.45 38.99
C PRO A 68 3.67 10.28 38.22
N LEU A 69 4.95 9.93 38.37
CA LEU A 69 5.98 10.45 37.49
C LEU A 69 5.67 10.02 36.05
N ARG A 70 5.93 10.92 35.10
CA ARG A 70 5.74 10.61 33.68
C ARG A 70 6.74 9.54 33.24
N PRO A 71 6.30 8.54 32.46
CA PRO A 71 7.20 7.64 31.75
C PRO A 71 8.23 8.42 30.94
N ILE A 72 9.44 7.85 30.85
CA ILE A 72 10.49 8.37 29.98
C ILE A 72 10.05 8.13 28.52
N GLN A 73 10.24 9.13 27.65
CA GLN A 73 9.93 9.00 26.23
C GLN A 73 10.82 7.96 25.57
N SER A 74 10.27 7.25 24.58
CA SER A 74 11.04 6.29 23.82
C SER A 74 12.17 6.98 23.05
N GLN A 75 13.33 6.34 23.02
CA GLN A 75 14.44 6.82 22.21
C GLN A 75 14.17 6.50 20.74
N LYS A 76 14.64 7.38 19.85
CA LYS A 76 14.48 7.23 18.40
C LYS A 76 15.85 7.33 17.74
N THR A 77 16.17 6.37 16.88
CA THR A 77 17.49 6.25 16.24
C THR A 77 17.33 6.33 14.72
N ALA A 78 18.21 7.10 14.07
CA ALA A 78 18.41 7.01 12.63
C ALA A 78 19.49 5.94 12.39
N TYR A 79 19.07 4.70 12.13
CA TYR A 79 20.01 3.62 11.81
C TYR A 79 20.74 3.91 10.48
N PRO A 80 21.87 3.24 10.19
CA PRO A 80 22.60 3.45 8.94
C PRO A 80 21.73 3.23 7.70
N THR A 81 21.91 4.06 6.67
CA THR A 81 21.29 3.89 5.35
C THR A 81 21.67 2.53 4.75
N LEU A 82 20.68 1.83 4.18
CA LEU A 82 20.87 0.52 3.56
C LEU A 82 20.83 0.66 2.04
N GLN A 83 21.84 0.11 1.38
CA GLN A 83 21.81 -0.12 -0.07
C GLN A 83 20.85 -1.28 -0.36
N LEU A 84 20.16 -1.21 -1.50
CA LEU A 84 19.30 -2.29 -1.95
C LEU A 84 20.14 -3.53 -2.28
N GLN A 85 19.89 -4.66 -1.60
CA GLN A 85 20.71 -5.87 -1.75
C GLN A 85 20.10 -6.84 -2.75
N ARG A 86 18.80 -7.06 -2.63
CA ARG A 86 18.09 -8.12 -3.33
C ARG A 86 16.76 -7.64 -3.89
N TYR A 87 16.29 -8.26 -4.97
CA TYR A 87 14.99 -7.95 -5.55
C TYR A 87 14.27 -9.17 -6.16
N LEU A 88 12.96 -9.03 -6.28
CA LEU A 88 12.07 -9.84 -7.11
C LEU A 88 11.34 -8.88 -8.06
N ASN A 89 11.42 -9.14 -9.37
CA ASN A 89 10.63 -8.37 -10.33
C ASN A 89 9.17 -8.87 -10.35
N TYR A 90 8.31 -8.20 -11.10
CA TYR A 90 6.90 -8.57 -11.19
C TYR A 90 6.67 -10.05 -11.52
N THR A 91 7.36 -10.59 -12.53
CA THR A 91 7.23 -12.00 -12.93
C THR A 91 7.64 -12.95 -11.79
N ASP A 92 8.74 -12.66 -11.09
CA ASP A 92 9.19 -13.46 -9.95
C ASP A 92 8.17 -13.43 -8.80
N ILE A 93 7.62 -12.24 -8.49
CA ILE A 93 6.55 -12.10 -7.48
C ILE A 93 5.38 -13.00 -7.84
N ILE A 94 4.94 -12.98 -9.10
CA ILE A 94 3.82 -13.81 -9.55
C ILE A 94 4.16 -15.30 -9.41
N MET A 95 5.39 -15.71 -9.67
CA MET A 95 5.83 -17.11 -9.50
C MET A 95 5.80 -17.55 -8.02
N GLU A 96 6.15 -16.65 -7.10
CA GLU A 96 6.12 -16.88 -5.65
C GLU A 96 4.70 -16.89 -5.05
N ILE A 97 3.66 -16.51 -5.79
CA ILE A 97 2.27 -16.55 -5.30
C ILE A 97 1.77 -18.00 -5.29
N PRO A 98 1.24 -18.50 -4.14
CA PRO A 98 0.68 -19.84 -4.05
C PRO A 98 -0.41 -20.07 -5.09
N SER A 99 -0.44 -21.26 -5.69
CA SER A 99 -1.47 -21.64 -6.67
C SER A 99 -2.90 -21.55 -6.11
N SER A 100 -3.08 -21.72 -4.80
CA SER A 100 -4.36 -21.54 -4.12
C SER A 100 -4.91 -20.11 -4.15
N HIS A 101 -4.08 -19.13 -4.53
CA HIS A 101 -4.44 -17.71 -4.66
C HIS A 101 -4.58 -17.27 -6.12
N LYS A 102 -4.43 -18.20 -7.08
CA LYS A 102 -4.62 -17.98 -8.52
C LYS A 102 -5.89 -18.71 -8.96
N ILE A 103 -6.96 -17.97 -9.18
CA ILE A 103 -8.31 -18.52 -9.39
C ILE A 103 -8.79 -18.16 -10.79
N LEU A 104 -9.06 -19.17 -11.63
CA LEU A 104 -9.72 -18.94 -12.90
C LEU A 104 -11.23 -18.73 -12.70
N GLN A 105 -11.76 -17.64 -13.25
CA GLN A 105 -13.19 -17.30 -13.25
C GLN A 105 -13.68 -17.00 -14.67
N ASP A 106 -14.94 -17.31 -14.94
CA ASP A 106 -15.54 -16.99 -16.25
C ASP A 106 -15.63 -15.48 -16.49
N LYS A 107 -15.79 -14.69 -15.43
CA LYS A 107 -15.85 -13.22 -15.46
C LYS A 107 -15.06 -12.63 -14.29
N PRO A 108 -14.63 -11.36 -14.34
CA PRO A 108 -14.08 -10.68 -13.18
C PRO A 108 -15.08 -10.70 -12.00
N VAL A 109 -14.57 -10.90 -10.79
CA VAL A 109 -15.34 -10.79 -9.54
C VAL A 109 -14.61 -9.91 -8.55
N SER A 110 -15.33 -9.39 -7.55
CA SER A 110 -14.72 -8.62 -6.47
C SER A 110 -13.83 -9.50 -5.60
N MET A 111 -12.86 -8.88 -4.94
CA MET A 111 -11.88 -9.59 -4.12
C MET A 111 -12.54 -10.40 -2.96
N GLU A 112 -13.67 -9.92 -2.44
CA GLU A 112 -14.43 -10.56 -1.36
C GLU A 112 -15.16 -11.83 -1.79
N LEU A 113 -15.39 -12.01 -3.10
CA LEU A 113 -16.10 -13.17 -3.67
C LEU A 113 -15.15 -14.28 -4.12
N LEU A 114 -13.84 -14.11 -3.93
CA LEU A 114 -12.87 -15.15 -4.25
C LEU A 114 -13.07 -16.39 -3.35
N PRO A 115 -12.95 -17.62 -3.88
CA PRO A 115 -13.07 -18.85 -3.12
C PRO A 115 -11.79 -19.17 -2.32
N ILE A 116 -11.22 -18.17 -1.65
CA ILE A 116 -10.03 -18.29 -0.79
C ILE A 116 -10.41 -18.06 0.68
N ASN A 117 -9.46 -18.25 1.60
CA ASN A 117 -9.66 -17.98 3.03
C ASN A 117 -10.91 -18.65 3.63
N ASN A 118 -11.11 -19.93 3.29
CA ASN A 118 -12.27 -20.73 3.68
C ASN A 118 -13.62 -20.11 3.25
N GLY A 119 -13.66 -19.48 2.07
CA GLY A 119 -14.87 -18.86 1.51
C GLY A 119 -15.14 -17.44 1.99
N ASN A 120 -14.21 -16.80 2.70
CA ASN A 120 -14.33 -15.40 3.11
C ASN A 120 -13.72 -14.41 2.11
N GLY A 121 -13.15 -14.91 1.02
CA GLY A 121 -12.51 -14.07 0.01
C GLY A 121 -11.24 -13.39 0.50
N GLN A 122 -10.77 -12.46 -0.31
CA GLN A 122 -9.62 -11.63 -0.02
C GLN A 122 -10.07 -10.40 0.75
N THR A 123 -9.44 -10.11 1.89
CA THR A 123 -9.83 -8.94 2.68
C THR A 123 -9.04 -7.70 2.28
N PHE A 124 -7.73 -7.80 2.10
CA PHE A 124 -6.87 -6.64 1.91
C PHE A 124 -5.78 -6.89 0.85
N GLY A 125 -5.03 -5.83 0.54
CA GLY A 125 -3.86 -5.89 -0.33
C GLY A 125 -4.21 -5.53 -1.76
N TYR A 126 -3.74 -6.36 -2.69
CA TYR A 126 -3.83 -6.11 -4.13
C TYR A 126 -4.51 -7.30 -4.82
N ILE A 127 -5.13 -7.04 -5.96
CA ILE A 127 -5.79 -8.08 -6.76
C ILE A 127 -5.45 -7.85 -8.24
N ILE A 128 -5.13 -8.94 -8.95
CA ILE A 128 -4.77 -8.87 -10.37
C ILE A 128 -5.82 -9.61 -11.16
N TYR A 129 -6.27 -9.00 -12.26
CA TYR A 129 -7.10 -9.64 -13.27
C TYR A 129 -6.25 -9.88 -14.51
N ARG A 130 -5.87 -11.15 -14.70
CA ARG A 130 -4.95 -11.60 -15.74
C ARG A 130 -5.70 -12.22 -16.91
N LYS A 131 -5.28 -11.85 -18.12
CA LYS A 131 -5.68 -12.51 -19.36
C LYS A 131 -4.47 -12.80 -20.24
N VAL A 132 -4.31 -14.07 -20.62
CA VAL A 132 -3.38 -14.49 -21.67
C VAL A 132 -4.20 -14.75 -22.94
N ALA A 133 -3.85 -14.08 -24.03
CA ALA A 133 -4.53 -14.23 -25.32
C ALA A 133 -3.63 -13.75 -26.47
N ASN A 134 -4.05 -14.04 -27.71
CA ASN A 134 -3.45 -13.42 -28.88
C ASN A 134 -4.00 -12.01 -29.08
N PHE A 135 -3.11 -11.04 -29.22
CA PHE A 135 -3.42 -9.64 -29.51
C PHE A 135 -2.77 -9.20 -30.81
N SER A 136 -3.25 -8.08 -31.34
CA SER A 136 -2.68 -7.37 -32.48
C SER A 136 -2.43 -5.90 -32.12
N PRO A 137 -1.49 -5.22 -32.82
CA PRO A 137 -1.27 -3.79 -32.62
C PRO A 137 -2.57 -3.01 -32.80
N GLY A 138 -2.92 -2.19 -31.80
CA GLY A 138 -4.13 -1.37 -31.82
C GLY A 138 -5.41 -2.05 -31.35
N ASP A 139 -5.37 -3.33 -30.96
CA ASP A 139 -6.46 -3.96 -30.22
C ASP A 139 -6.81 -3.10 -29.01
N ARG A 140 -8.11 -2.96 -28.72
CA ARG A 140 -8.55 -2.06 -27.66
C ARG A 140 -8.84 -2.82 -26.39
N TYR A 141 -8.15 -2.45 -25.32
CA TYR A 141 -8.40 -2.96 -23.98
C TYR A 141 -9.23 -1.93 -23.21
N LYS A 142 -10.38 -2.39 -22.71
CA LYS A 142 -11.31 -1.56 -21.97
C LYS A 142 -11.67 -2.21 -20.65
N VAL A 143 -11.64 -1.43 -19.57
CA VAL A 143 -12.09 -1.85 -18.25
C VAL A 143 -13.07 -0.83 -17.68
N SER A 144 -14.14 -1.31 -17.03
CA SER A 144 -15.08 -0.43 -16.33
C SER A 144 -14.78 -0.38 -14.83
N ARG A 145 -14.46 0.83 -14.37
CA ARG A 145 -14.51 1.28 -12.97
C ARG A 145 -13.77 0.38 -11.97
N PRO A 146 -12.45 0.16 -12.16
CA PRO A 146 -11.66 -0.54 -11.16
C PRO A 146 -11.71 0.19 -9.81
N LYS A 147 -11.76 -0.60 -8.73
CA LYS A 147 -11.78 -0.10 -7.35
C LYS A 147 -10.58 -0.64 -6.56
N ASP A 148 -9.63 0.17 -6.11
CA ASP A 148 -9.66 1.64 -6.11
C ASP A 148 -8.74 2.24 -7.17
N LEU A 149 -7.47 1.82 -7.22
CA LEU A 149 -6.49 2.31 -8.19
C LEU A 149 -5.99 1.13 -9.02
N ALA A 150 -6.05 1.24 -10.34
CA ALA A 150 -5.54 0.21 -11.22
C ALA A 150 -4.38 0.69 -12.11
N GLU A 151 -3.50 -0.25 -12.41
CA GLU A 151 -2.36 -0.15 -13.30
C GLU A 151 -2.50 -1.25 -14.35
N LEU A 152 -2.04 -0.98 -15.56
CA LEU A 152 -2.01 -1.98 -16.63
C LEU A 152 -0.57 -2.42 -16.86
N LEU A 153 -0.34 -3.73 -16.79
CA LEU A 153 0.91 -4.34 -17.21
C LEU A 153 0.67 -5.22 -18.44
N ILE A 154 1.65 -5.21 -19.34
CA ILE A 154 1.69 -6.09 -20.51
C ILE A 154 3.02 -6.84 -20.45
N ASP A 155 2.93 -8.17 -20.45
CA ASP A 155 4.08 -9.09 -20.30
C ASP A 155 4.95 -8.77 -19.09
N GLY A 156 4.33 -8.28 -18.01
CA GLY A 156 4.99 -7.90 -16.77
C GLY A 156 5.64 -6.52 -16.76
N GLU A 157 5.55 -5.76 -17.85
CA GLU A 157 6.01 -4.38 -17.93
C GLU A 157 4.84 -3.40 -17.77
N LEU A 158 5.01 -2.40 -16.91
CA LEU A 158 4.02 -1.37 -16.66
C LEU A 158 3.84 -0.48 -17.92
N VAL A 159 2.60 -0.35 -18.41
CA VAL A 159 2.29 0.39 -19.65
C VAL A 159 2.47 1.91 -19.47
N ASP A 160 2.18 2.43 -18.28
CA ASP A 160 2.42 3.83 -17.92
C ASP A 160 3.24 3.89 -16.64
N THR A 161 4.51 4.23 -16.79
CA THR A 161 5.44 4.39 -15.67
C THR A 161 5.30 5.75 -14.96
N GLY A 162 4.40 6.61 -15.45
CA GLY A 162 4.49 8.06 -15.25
C GLY A 162 3.86 8.57 -13.97
N PHE A 163 4.70 8.96 -13.02
CA PHE A 163 4.46 10.15 -12.20
C PHE A 163 4.78 11.40 -13.03
N THR A 164 3.88 11.80 -13.93
CA THR A 164 4.07 13.06 -14.69
C THR A 164 3.61 14.24 -13.83
N ASN A 165 4.41 15.31 -13.75
CA ASN A 165 4.12 16.48 -12.90
C ASN A 165 3.80 16.13 -11.42
N ALA A 166 4.47 15.12 -10.86
CA ALA A 166 4.23 14.61 -9.50
C ALA A 166 2.82 14.04 -9.25
N GLN A 167 2.05 13.76 -10.31
CA GLN A 167 0.77 13.06 -10.22
C GLN A 167 0.89 11.66 -10.81
N PRO A 168 0.50 10.61 -10.08
CA PRO A 168 0.51 9.27 -10.61
C PRO A 168 -0.64 9.04 -11.59
N GLN A 169 -0.39 8.30 -12.67
CA GLN A 169 -1.40 7.90 -13.63
C GLN A 169 -2.03 6.56 -13.24
N TYR A 170 -3.01 6.61 -12.32
CA TYR A 170 -3.84 5.45 -11.99
C TYR A 170 -5.14 5.47 -12.78
N TRP A 171 -5.63 4.29 -13.09
CA TRP A 171 -7.00 4.08 -13.51
C TRP A 171 -7.90 4.03 -12.29
N PHE A 172 -8.64 5.10 -12.06
CA PHE A 172 -9.48 5.26 -10.89
C PHE A 172 -10.95 5.32 -11.26
N ASN A 173 -11.76 4.36 -10.77
CA ASN A 173 -13.24 4.32 -10.75
C ASN A 173 -13.98 4.87 -11.99
N ASP A 174 -13.36 4.77 -13.17
CA ASP A 174 -13.90 5.23 -14.46
C ASP A 174 -13.72 4.16 -15.54
N ILE A 175 -14.30 4.39 -16.71
CA ILE A 175 -14.09 3.55 -17.88
C ILE A 175 -12.75 3.94 -18.51
N HIS A 176 -11.79 3.04 -18.47
CA HIS A 176 -10.49 3.20 -19.11
C HIS A 176 -10.45 2.39 -20.38
N ASP A 177 -9.95 3.01 -21.44
CA ASP A 177 -10.15 2.49 -22.77
C ASP A 177 -8.99 2.87 -23.71
N ILE A 178 -8.05 1.95 -23.88
CA ILE A 178 -6.77 2.22 -24.53
C ILE A 178 -6.56 1.33 -25.76
N ALA A 179 -5.78 1.81 -26.71
CA ALA A 179 -5.23 0.97 -27.77
C ALA A 179 -3.93 0.32 -27.27
N LEU A 180 -3.83 -1.00 -27.38
CA LEU A 180 -2.67 -1.76 -26.96
C LEU A 180 -1.52 -1.56 -27.96
N ASN A 181 -0.35 -1.21 -27.43
CA ASN A 181 0.89 -1.11 -28.19
C ASN A 181 1.69 -2.41 -28.05
N VAL A 182 1.22 -3.47 -28.71
CA VAL A 182 1.81 -4.81 -28.66
C VAL A 182 2.09 -5.33 -30.06
N SER A 183 3.02 -6.27 -30.19
CA SER A 183 3.19 -7.05 -31.41
C SER A 183 2.00 -7.97 -31.65
N SER A 184 1.85 -8.51 -32.87
CA SER A 184 0.92 -9.61 -33.08
C SER A 184 1.45 -10.89 -32.43
N GLY A 185 0.69 -11.50 -31.54
CA GLY A 185 1.09 -12.72 -30.85
C GLY A 185 0.41 -12.90 -29.50
N GLU A 186 0.84 -13.92 -28.76
CA GLU A 186 0.37 -14.17 -27.40
C GLU A 186 1.02 -13.18 -26.44
N HIS A 187 0.19 -12.50 -25.66
CA HIS A 187 0.63 -11.57 -24.62
C HIS A 187 -0.15 -11.83 -23.33
N THR A 188 0.46 -11.49 -22.20
CA THR A 188 -0.19 -11.47 -20.88
C THR A 188 -0.58 -10.03 -20.55
N ILE A 189 -1.87 -9.80 -20.30
CA ILE A 189 -2.37 -8.51 -19.81
C ILE A 189 -2.82 -8.67 -18.37
N ASP A 190 -2.27 -7.82 -17.50
CA ASP A 190 -2.60 -7.76 -16.09
C ASP A 190 -3.18 -6.39 -15.73
N LEU A 191 -4.41 -6.39 -15.25
CA LEU A 191 -4.94 -5.25 -14.52
C LEU A 191 -4.58 -5.43 -13.04
N PHE A 192 -3.54 -4.73 -12.59
CA PHE A 192 -3.08 -4.73 -11.20
C PHE A 192 -3.86 -3.68 -10.41
N VAL A 193 -4.65 -4.10 -9.42
CA VAL A 193 -5.52 -3.21 -8.64
C VAL A 193 -5.02 -3.10 -7.20
N ASP A 194 -4.66 -1.88 -6.79
CA ASP A 194 -4.41 -1.50 -5.40
C ASP A 194 -5.70 -1.07 -4.72
N VAL A 195 -6.11 -1.83 -3.71
CA VAL A 195 -7.29 -1.57 -2.90
C VAL A 195 -6.89 -0.73 -1.70
N ILE A 196 -6.99 0.59 -1.84
CA ILE A 196 -6.38 1.53 -0.90
C ILE A 196 -7.12 1.64 0.43
N ALA A 197 -8.45 1.51 0.42
CA ALA A 197 -9.27 1.62 1.64
C ALA A 197 -10.70 1.12 1.39
N ARG A 198 -11.38 0.63 2.44
CA ARG A 198 -12.85 0.59 2.46
C ARG A 198 -13.40 1.78 3.22
N THR A 199 -14.44 2.40 2.67
CA THR A 199 -15.12 3.55 3.26
C THR A 199 -15.60 3.23 4.67
N ASN A 200 -15.19 4.06 5.65
CA ASN A 200 -15.53 3.91 7.07
C ASN A 200 -16.44 5.04 7.59
N TRP A 201 -16.76 6.02 6.74
CA TRP A 201 -17.63 7.14 7.02
C TRP A 201 -18.37 7.56 5.75
N GLY A 202 -19.66 7.85 5.85
CA GLY A 202 -20.47 8.27 4.70
C GLY A 202 -21.93 8.52 5.06
N GLY A 203 -22.59 9.38 4.27
CA GLY A 203 -23.99 9.77 4.51
C GLY A 203 -25.04 8.92 3.79
N ARG A 204 -24.72 8.30 2.65
CA ARG A 204 -25.65 7.46 1.87
C ARG A 204 -25.31 5.99 1.98
N TRP A 205 -26.32 5.13 1.94
CA TRP A 205 -26.17 3.67 1.98
C TRP A 205 -25.24 3.16 0.86
N GLU A 206 -25.32 3.75 -0.34
CA GLU A 206 -24.51 3.33 -1.48
C GLU A 206 -22.99 3.47 -1.24
N HIS A 207 -22.56 4.40 -0.37
CA HIS A 207 -21.15 4.53 0.04
C HIS A 207 -20.63 3.30 0.80
N PHE A 208 -21.52 2.43 1.30
CA PHE A 208 -21.13 1.21 2.01
C PHE A 208 -21.10 -0.02 1.10
N ASN A 209 -21.34 0.14 -0.21
CA ASN A 209 -21.05 -0.89 -1.20
C ASN A 209 -19.55 -0.97 -1.51
N GLN A 210 -18.81 -1.54 -0.58
CA GLN A 210 -17.34 -1.53 -0.54
C GLN A 210 -16.74 -2.86 -1.03
N GLN A 211 -17.39 -3.49 -2.01
CA GLN A 211 -16.74 -4.54 -2.79
C GLN A 211 -15.63 -3.93 -3.65
N LYS A 212 -14.44 -4.53 -3.65
CA LYS A 212 -13.22 -3.99 -4.26
C LYS A 212 -12.70 -4.87 -5.39
N GLY A 213 -11.79 -4.32 -6.21
CA GLY A 213 -11.38 -4.90 -7.48
C GLY A 213 -12.37 -4.51 -8.60
N LEU A 214 -12.96 -5.51 -9.25
CA LEU A 214 -13.99 -5.38 -10.29
C LEU A 214 -15.31 -5.99 -9.83
N PRO A 215 -16.14 -5.24 -9.07
CA PRO A 215 -17.34 -5.78 -8.47
C PRO A 215 -18.53 -5.84 -9.42
N GLU A 216 -19.17 -7.02 -9.51
CA GLU A 216 -20.34 -7.28 -10.35
C GLU A 216 -21.50 -6.32 -10.08
N ILE A 217 -21.71 -5.94 -8.80
CA ILE A 217 -22.77 -5.00 -8.39
C ILE A 217 -22.65 -3.62 -9.05
N THR A 218 -21.48 -3.27 -9.59
CA THR A 218 -21.26 -2.02 -10.34
C THR A 218 -21.22 -2.22 -11.86
N GLY A 219 -21.40 -3.45 -12.35
CA GLY A 219 -21.26 -3.79 -13.76
C GLY A 219 -19.81 -3.67 -14.26
N SER A 220 -18.84 -3.86 -13.37
CA SER A 220 -17.42 -3.88 -13.73
C SER A 220 -17.10 -5.08 -14.62
N LYS A 221 -16.42 -4.85 -15.74
CA LYS A 221 -16.04 -5.86 -16.74
C LYS A 221 -14.77 -5.46 -17.47
N ILE A 222 -14.19 -6.43 -18.15
CA ILE A 222 -13.04 -6.24 -19.05
C ILE A 222 -13.49 -6.63 -20.46
N GLU A 223 -13.17 -5.79 -21.45
CA GLU A 223 -13.51 -5.99 -22.85
C GLU A 223 -12.25 -5.85 -23.72
N ILE A 224 -12.11 -6.74 -24.71
CA ILE A 224 -11.13 -6.62 -25.79
C ILE A 224 -11.92 -6.38 -27.07
N ASN A 225 -11.63 -5.29 -27.79
CA ASN A 225 -12.33 -4.92 -29.03
C ASN A 225 -13.87 -4.87 -28.87
N ASN A 226 -14.35 -4.35 -27.73
CA ASN A 226 -15.76 -4.29 -27.34
C ASN A 226 -16.43 -5.67 -27.12
N ILE A 227 -15.65 -6.73 -26.96
CA ILE A 227 -16.13 -8.06 -26.59
C ILE A 227 -15.70 -8.32 -25.15
N GLU A 228 -16.67 -8.58 -24.28
CA GLU A 228 -16.41 -8.96 -22.89
C GLU A 228 -15.62 -10.27 -22.84
N ILE A 229 -14.50 -10.24 -22.12
CA ILE A 229 -13.61 -11.40 -22.04
C ILE A 229 -14.15 -12.44 -21.06
N GLN A 230 -13.92 -13.70 -21.38
CA GLN A 230 -14.17 -14.82 -20.48
C GLN A 230 -12.87 -15.47 -20.03
N GLY A 231 -12.88 -16.22 -18.93
CA GLY A 231 -11.73 -16.98 -18.46
C GLY A 231 -10.59 -16.04 -18.04
N VAL A 232 -10.82 -15.32 -16.95
CA VAL A 232 -9.90 -14.39 -16.31
C VAL A 232 -9.26 -15.10 -15.13
N GLU A 233 -7.92 -15.15 -15.09
CA GLU A 233 -7.21 -15.61 -13.91
C GLU A 233 -7.14 -14.45 -12.92
N ILE A 234 -7.66 -14.65 -11.71
CA ILE A 234 -7.68 -13.65 -10.66
C ILE A 234 -6.66 -14.05 -9.61
N ILE A 235 -5.70 -13.17 -9.34
CA ILE A 235 -4.58 -13.44 -8.44
C ILE A 235 -4.70 -12.54 -7.20
N ALA A 236 -4.82 -13.16 -6.03
CA ALA A 236 -4.92 -12.47 -4.75
C ALA A 236 -3.53 -12.24 -4.12
N LEU A 237 -3.22 -10.99 -3.79
CA LEU A 237 -1.95 -10.58 -3.18
C LEU A 237 -2.23 -9.94 -1.81
N GLU A 238 -2.33 -10.78 -0.79
CA GLU A 238 -2.68 -10.34 0.58
C GLU A 238 -1.47 -9.86 1.39
N PHE A 239 -0.24 -10.14 0.93
CA PHE A 239 1.00 -9.83 1.66
C PHE A 239 0.95 -10.30 3.13
N THR A 240 0.43 -11.52 3.34
CA THR A 240 0.42 -12.12 4.68
C THR A 240 1.86 -12.27 5.18
N GLN A 241 2.06 -12.16 6.49
CA GLN A 241 3.40 -12.29 7.09
C GLN A 241 4.05 -13.64 6.72
N ALA A 242 3.26 -14.72 6.66
CA ALA A 242 3.74 -16.04 6.25
C ALA A 242 4.25 -16.04 4.80
N TRP A 243 3.52 -15.41 3.87
CA TRP A 243 3.95 -15.31 2.48
C TRP A 243 5.21 -14.44 2.35
N VAL A 244 5.22 -13.24 2.94
CA VAL A 244 6.37 -12.31 2.88
C VAL A 244 7.65 -12.95 3.44
N ASN A 245 7.53 -13.69 4.55
CA ASN A 245 8.67 -14.40 5.14
C ASN A 245 9.10 -15.63 4.34
N GLY A 246 8.20 -16.19 3.53
CA GLY A 246 8.44 -17.37 2.71
C GLY A 246 8.90 -17.06 1.28
N LEU A 247 9.09 -15.79 0.92
CA LEU A 247 9.58 -15.39 -0.40
C LEU A 247 11.01 -15.90 -0.62
N GLU A 248 11.17 -16.70 -1.67
CA GLU A 248 12.45 -17.25 -2.09
C GLU A 248 12.92 -16.61 -3.41
N ASN A 249 13.96 -17.17 -4.04
CA ASN A 249 14.41 -16.80 -5.40
C ASN A 249 14.83 -15.34 -5.62
N TRP A 250 15.19 -14.63 -4.55
CA TRP A 250 15.74 -13.28 -4.61
C TRP A 250 16.96 -13.19 -5.52
N LYS A 251 16.93 -12.26 -6.48
CA LYS A 251 18.07 -11.86 -7.30
C LYS A 251 18.90 -10.78 -6.60
N THR A 252 20.16 -10.64 -6.96
CA THR A 252 21.03 -9.58 -6.42
C THR A 252 20.88 -8.31 -7.24
N VAL A 253 20.76 -7.16 -6.58
CA VAL A 253 20.66 -5.86 -7.27
C VAL A 253 21.93 -5.53 -8.05
N GLU A 254 23.11 -5.85 -7.50
CA GLU A 254 24.40 -5.58 -8.15
C GLU A 254 24.58 -6.29 -9.49
N ASP A 255 23.90 -7.42 -9.70
CA ASP A 255 24.01 -8.23 -10.92
C ASP A 255 23.29 -7.56 -12.11
N ASP A 256 22.19 -6.84 -11.84
CA ASP A 256 21.42 -6.10 -12.86
C ASP A 256 20.62 -4.93 -12.24
N PRO A 257 21.26 -3.77 -12.02
CA PRO A 257 20.57 -2.60 -11.46
C PRO A 257 19.47 -2.06 -12.38
N ALA A 258 19.58 -2.26 -13.70
CA ALA A 258 18.61 -1.75 -14.67
C ALA A 258 17.28 -2.53 -14.66
N ALA A 259 17.27 -3.72 -14.04
CA ALA A 259 16.08 -4.53 -13.83
C ALA A 259 15.22 -4.07 -12.63
N LEU A 260 15.69 -3.10 -11.83
CA LEU A 260 14.90 -2.50 -10.76
C LEU A 260 13.82 -1.57 -11.32
N LYS A 261 12.69 -2.18 -11.68
CA LYS A 261 11.48 -1.49 -12.11
C LYS A 261 10.29 -2.08 -11.38
N GLY A 262 9.36 -1.20 -11.00
CA GLY A 262 8.10 -1.59 -10.38
C GLY A 262 7.10 -2.17 -11.40
N PRO A 263 6.16 -3.00 -10.91
CA PRO A 263 6.03 -3.44 -9.53
C PRO A 263 7.12 -4.46 -9.14
N CYS A 264 7.80 -4.22 -8.02
CA CYS A 264 8.88 -5.08 -7.54
C CYS A 264 8.92 -5.16 -6.01
N LEU A 265 9.56 -6.21 -5.50
CA LEU A 265 9.96 -6.31 -4.10
C LEU A 265 11.46 -6.12 -4.02
N VAL A 266 11.91 -5.29 -3.10
CA VAL A 266 13.33 -5.17 -2.75
C VAL A 266 13.54 -5.54 -1.29
N GLN A 267 14.71 -6.10 -0.99
CA GLN A 267 15.07 -6.56 0.35
C GLN A 267 16.46 -6.04 0.73
N SER A 268 16.61 -5.64 1.99
CA SER A 268 17.90 -5.33 2.59
C SER A 268 17.92 -5.79 4.05
N SER A 269 19.11 -6.12 4.54
CA SER A 269 19.32 -6.55 5.92
C SER A 269 20.35 -5.68 6.63
N PHE A 270 20.20 -5.54 7.95
CA PHE A 270 21.11 -4.80 8.80
C PHE A 270 21.17 -5.38 10.21
N THR A 271 22.23 -5.08 10.95
CA THR A 271 22.45 -5.61 12.29
C THR A 271 22.39 -4.52 13.35
N ILE A 272 21.57 -4.71 14.38
CA ILE A 272 21.51 -3.84 15.56
C ILE A 272 22.30 -4.53 16.69
N PRO A 273 23.43 -3.96 17.16
CA PRO A 273 24.31 -4.64 18.11
C PRO A 273 23.77 -4.68 19.55
N THR A 274 22.83 -3.80 19.88
CA THR A 274 22.28 -3.61 21.23
C THR A 274 20.75 -3.57 21.20
N THR A 275 20.11 -3.27 22.33
CA THR A 275 18.67 -3.07 22.41
C THR A 275 18.19 -2.09 21.33
N PRO A 276 17.25 -2.48 20.47
CA PRO A 276 16.70 -1.58 19.46
C PRO A 276 15.88 -0.48 20.12
N THR A 277 15.84 0.67 19.44
CA THR A 277 14.96 1.79 19.74
C THR A 277 14.01 2.03 18.57
N ASP A 278 13.01 2.90 18.78
CA ASP A 278 12.11 3.31 17.72
C ASP A 278 12.88 3.97 16.57
N THR A 279 12.30 3.96 15.39
CA THR A 279 12.83 4.65 14.21
C THR A 279 11.71 5.00 13.24
N PHE A 280 12.06 5.69 12.16
CA PHE A 280 11.18 5.92 11.04
C PHE A 280 11.90 5.57 9.74
N LEU A 281 11.17 5.08 8.75
CA LEU A 281 11.67 4.89 7.40
C LEU A 281 11.27 6.09 6.54
N ASN A 282 12.24 6.76 5.95
CA ASN A 282 12.02 7.87 5.03
C ASN A 282 11.71 7.34 3.63
N MET A 283 10.48 7.58 3.20
CA MET A 283 9.92 7.11 1.95
C MET A 283 9.85 8.21 0.86
N SER A 284 10.41 9.39 1.10
CA SER A 284 10.33 10.53 0.16
C SER A 284 11.08 10.31 -1.17
N GLY A 285 12.05 9.39 -1.19
CA GLY A 285 12.73 8.96 -2.41
C GLY A 285 11.95 7.90 -3.21
N TRP A 286 10.91 7.32 -2.64
CA TRP A 286 10.10 6.25 -3.22
C TRP A 286 8.82 6.79 -3.86
N HIS A 287 8.07 5.93 -4.56
CA HIS A 287 6.85 6.33 -5.27
C HIS A 287 5.58 5.88 -4.57
N LYS A 288 5.30 4.57 -4.52
CA LYS A 288 4.13 4.06 -3.80
C LYS A 288 4.24 2.57 -3.51
N GLY A 289 3.82 2.18 -2.32
CA GLY A 289 3.68 0.76 -2.00
C GLY A 289 3.56 0.49 -0.52
N VAL A 290 4.16 -0.61 -0.06
CA VAL A 290 4.13 -1.04 1.34
C VAL A 290 5.50 -1.51 1.83
N VAL A 291 5.73 -1.39 3.13
CA VAL A 291 6.99 -1.80 3.75
C VAL A 291 6.74 -2.89 4.80
N PHE A 292 7.66 -3.85 4.87
CA PHE A 292 7.69 -4.91 5.85
C PHE A 292 9.00 -4.87 6.65
N VAL A 293 8.91 -4.94 7.97
CA VAL A 293 10.05 -5.04 8.89
C VAL A 293 9.95 -6.38 9.60
N ASN A 294 10.91 -7.27 9.38
CA ASN A 294 10.90 -8.65 9.89
C ASN A 294 9.56 -9.38 9.59
N GLY A 295 9.04 -9.16 8.38
CA GLY A 295 7.77 -9.71 7.90
C GLY A 295 6.52 -8.98 8.37
N PHE A 296 6.61 -8.07 9.34
CA PHE A 296 5.47 -7.27 9.79
C PHE A 296 5.23 -6.10 8.83
N ASN A 297 4.00 -5.98 8.29
CA ASN A 297 3.63 -4.89 7.40
C ASN A 297 3.45 -3.58 8.19
N VAL A 298 4.42 -2.66 8.08
CA VAL A 298 4.40 -1.37 8.79
C VAL A 298 3.50 -0.33 8.12
N GLY A 299 2.96 -0.64 6.94
CA GLY A 299 1.92 0.13 6.27
C GLY A 299 2.32 0.65 4.90
N ARG A 300 1.48 1.55 4.38
CA ARG A 300 1.57 2.13 3.05
C ARG A 300 2.39 3.41 3.06
N TYR A 301 3.12 3.65 1.98
CA TYR A 301 3.72 4.95 1.70
C TYR A 301 3.30 5.43 0.32
N TRP A 302 3.28 6.74 0.14
CA TRP A 302 2.94 7.35 -1.15
C TRP A 302 3.60 8.72 -1.27
N LYS A 303 4.35 8.93 -2.34
CA LYS A 303 5.11 10.14 -2.66
C LYS A 303 4.28 11.43 -2.60
N VAL A 304 2.99 11.34 -2.90
CA VAL A 304 2.06 12.49 -2.88
C VAL A 304 1.92 13.10 -1.48
N GLY A 305 2.21 12.35 -0.42
CA GLY A 305 2.14 12.83 0.96
C GLY A 305 0.71 12.95 1.51
N PRO A 306 0.52 13.67 2.63
CA PRO A 306 1.52 14.48 3.33
C PRO A 306 2.57 13.65 4.09
N GLN A 307 2.24 12.42 4.49
CA GLN A 307 3.16 11.52 5.18
C GLN A 307 4.31 11.08 4.27
N GLN A 308 5.54 11.26 4.74
CA GLN A 308 6.77 10.84 4.04
C GLN A 308 7.61 9.85 4.86
N ASN A 309 7.33 9.71 6.16
CA ASN A 309 7.99 8.74 7.02
C ASN A 309 7.01 7.70 7.57
N LEU A 310 7.41 6.42 7.59
CA LEU A 310 6.68 5.35 8.27
C LEU A 310 7.28 5.07 9.64
N TYR A 311 6.46 5.00 10.68
CA TYR A 311 6.89 4.67 12.04
C TYR A 311 7.23 3.18 12.17
N VAL A 312 8.39 2.88 12.77
CA VAL A 312 8.82 1.52 13.10
C VAL A 312 9.09 1.45 14.61
N PRO A 313 8.15 0.88 15.39
CA PRO A 313 8.34 0.74 16.83
C PRO A 313 9.42 -0.30 17.16
N ALA A 314 10.20 -0.05 18.20
CA ALA A 314 11.32 -0.89 18.63
C ALA A 314 10.98 -2.40 18.78
N PRO A 315 9.79 -2.80 19.27
CA PRO A 315 9.43 -4.22 19.39
C PRO A 315 9.32 -5.00 18.07
N LEU A 316 9.26 -4.32 16.92
CA LEU A 316 9.33 -4.99 15.62
C LEU A 316 10.77 -5.28 15.18
N LEU A 317 11.76 -4.72 15.86
CA LEU A 317 13.18 -4.89 15.60
C LEU A 317 13.79 -5.91 16.59
N ASN A 318 14.81 -6.60 16.12
CA ASN A 318 15.59 -7.56 16.89
C ASN A 318 16.96 -6.95 17.25
N THR A 319 17.47 -7.28 18.44
CA THR A 319 18.92 -7.26 18.64
C THR A 319 19.52 -8.35 17.74
N GLY A 320 20.44 -7.97 16.85
CA GLY A 320 20.94 -8.83 15.78
C GLY A 320 20.39 -8.43 14.42
N ILE A 321 20.16 -9.42 13.55
CA ILE A 321 19.79 -9.21 12.14
C ILE A 321 18.32 -8.80 12.03
N ASN A 322 18.08 -7.78 11.21
CA ASN A 322 16.77 -7.29 10.83
C ASN A 322 16.69 -7.24 9.30
N THR A 323 15.51 -7.49 8.77
CA THR A 323 15.23 -7.44 7.34
C THR A 323 14.14 -6.41 7.06
N ILE A 324 14.38 -5.59 6.04
CA ILE A 324 13.38 -4.68 5.47
C ILE A 324 13.08 -5.16 4.06
N ILE A 325 11.79 -5.33 3.77
CA ILE A 325 11.28 -5.58 2.43
C ILE A 325 10.39 -4.41 2.03
N VAL A 326 10.57 -3.88 0.83
CA VAL A 326 9.71 -2.83 0.26
C VAL A 326 9.06 -3.36 -1.00
N PHE A 327 7.73 -3.34 -1.06
CA PHE A 327 7.01 -3.43 -2.31
C PHE A 327 6.88 -2.03 -2.89
N GLU A 328 7.33 -1.83 -4.12
CA GLU A 328 7.27 -0.58 -4.87
C GLU A 328 6.51 -0.84 -6.18
N GLN A 329 5.53 0.01 -6.47
CA GLN A 329 4.65 -0.11 -7.65
C GLN A 329 5.28 0.50 -8.90
N PHE A 330 6.16 1.52 -8.77
CA PHE A 330 6.68 2.30 -9.89
C PHE A 330 8.20 2.22 -10.01
N GLU A 331 8.93 3.07 -9.30
CA GLU A 331 10.38 3.13 -9.39
C GLU A 331 10.96 3.15 -7.98
N PRO A 332 11.84 2.20 -7.63
CA PRO A 332 12.44 2.14 -6.30
C PRO A 332 13.43 3.28 -6.09
N SER A 333 13.58 3.71 -4.84
CA SER A 333 14.67 4.60 -4.42
C SER A 333 16.01 3.86 -4.47
N ASP A 334 17.13 4.58 -4.57
CA ASP A 334 18.47 4.00 -4.52
C ASP A 334 18.81 3.32 -3.19
N SER A 335 18.12 3.72 -2.11
CA SER A 335 18.41 3.24 -0.75
C SER A 335 17.24 3.35 0.22
N ILE A 336 17.33 2.59 1.31
CA ILE A 336 16.43 2.68 2.46
C ILE A 336 17.09 3.57 3.52
N VAL A 337 16.43 4.68 3.84
CA VAL A 337 16.94 5.70 4.76
C VAL A 337 16.13 5.69 6.06
N PHE A 338 16.80 5.58 7.20
CA PHE A 338 16.16 5.74 8.50
C PHE A 338 16.20 7.19 8.98
N SER A 339 15.25 7.54 9.83
CA SER A 339 15.16 8.83 10.50
C SER A 339 14.85 8.63 11.98
N ASN A 340 15.37 9.52 12.83
CA ASN A 340 15.00 9.62 14.25
C ASN A 340 13.86 10.63 14.49
N ILE A 341 13.41 11.32 13.45
CA ILE A 341 12.29 12.27 13.50
C ILE A 341 11.20 11.88 12.49
N PRO A 342 9.91 12.06 12.82
CA PRO A 342 8.84 11.87 11.85
C PRO A 342 8.82 12.98 10.80
N ASN A 343 8.31 12.67 9.62
CA ASN A 343 7.94 13.63 8.58
C ASN A 343 6.53 13.29 8.11
N LEU A 344 5.54 13.95 8.72
CA LEU A 344 4.11 13.74 8.45
C LEU A 344 3.53 14.83 7.53
N GLY A 345 4.41 15.61 6.89
CA GLY A 345 4.06 16.78 6.10
C GLY A 345 4.11 18.09 6.89
N PRO A 346 3.90 19.23 6.22
CA PRO A 346 3.86 20.53 6.89
C PRO A 346 2.65 20.61 7.84
N PRO A 347 2.76 21.34 8.96
CA PRO A 347 1.61 21.64 9.79
C PRO A 347 0.56 22.35 8.93
N PHE A 348 -0.69 21.91 9.00
CA PHE A 348 -1.79 22.63 8.40
C PHE A 348 -1.98 23.94 9.16
N LEU A 349 -1.54 25.05 8.58
CA LEU A 349 -1.83 26.39 9.08
C LEU A 349 -3.17 26.82 8.46
N PRO A 350 -4.27 26.88 9.23
CA PRO A 350 -5.58 27.27 8.73
C PRO A 350 -5.65 28.75 8.28
#